data_AF-A0A9D7S3Z6-F1
#
_entry.id   AF-A0A9D7S3Z6-F1
#
_cell.length_a   1.000
_cell.length_b   1.000
_cell.length_c   1.000
_cell.angle_alpha   90.00
_cell.angle_beta   90.00
_cell.angle_gamma   90.00
#
_symmetry.space_group_name_H-M   'P 1'
#
loop_
_entity.id
_entity.type
_entity.pdbx_description
1 polymer ?
#
loop_
_entity_poly.entity_id
_entity_poly.type
_entity_poly.pdbx_seq_one_letter_code
_entity_poly.pdbx_strand_id
1 'polypeptide(L)' 'MTMAWIEAPLIVFLVVVVPIWLILHYRSRRASTSPTEMVGGADGEVTELWQTARRMEERIRTLERILDADTPNWRGRI' A
#
# COMPACT_ATOMS: atom_id res chain seq x y z
N MET A 1 41.38 32.29 17.48
CA MET A 1 41.51 30.83 17.67
C MET A 1 40.73 30.33 18.91
N THR A 2 39.52 30.84 19.19
CA THR A 2 38.80 30.50 20.45
C THR A 2 37.30 30.27 20.31
N MET A 3 36.67 30.54 19.16
CA MET A 3 35.22 30.33 18.98
C MET A 3 34.84 28.87 18.68
N ALA A 4 35.83 28.04 18.32
CA ALA A 4 35.62 26.64 17.92
C ALA A 4 35.08 25.70 19.00
N TRP A 5 35.22 26.09 20.26
CA TRP A 5 34.84 25.26 21.39
C TRP A 5 33.33 25.26 21.64
N ILE A 6 32.61 26.28 21.16
CA ILE A 6 31.15 26.39 21.30
C ILE A 6 30.44 25.88 20.05
N GLU A 7 31.03 26.04 18.86
CA GLU A 7 30.43 25.56 17.60
C GLU A 7 30.51 24.03 17.45
N ALA A 8 31.56 23.38 17.96
CA ALA A 8 31.69 21.92 17.91
C ALA A 8 30.51 21.16 18.57
N PRO A 9 30.12 21.45 19.83
CA PRO A 9 28.96 20.79 20.43
C PRO A 9 27.64 21.17 19.75
N LEU A 10 27.52 22.39 19.21
CA LEU A 10 26.34 22.84 18.46
C LEU A 10 26.16 22.03 17.16
N ILE A 11 27.25 21.81 16.42
CA ILE A 11 27.23 21.02 15.18
C ILE A 11 26.86 19.57 15.47
N VAL A 12 27.45 18.96 16.51
CA VAL A 12 27.11 17.58 16.91
C VAL A 12 25.63 17.48 17.31
N PHE A 13 25.11 18.46 18.06
CA PHE A 13 23.69 18.52 18.41
C PHE A 13 22.80 18.58 17.17
N LEU A 14 23.13 19.42 16.19
CA LEU A 14 22.37 19.52 14.93
C LEU A 14 22.42 18.22 14.12
N VAL A 15 23.59 17.58 14.02
CA VAL A 15 23.75 16.31 13.29
C VAL A 15 23.00 15.17 13.95
N VAL A 16 22.67 15.24 15.24
CA VAL A 16 21.87 14.20 15.92
C VAL A 16 20.38 14.55 15.91
N VAL A 17 20.02 15.78 16.27
CA VAL A 17 18.62 16.18 16.45
C VAL A 17 17.90 16.33 15.11
N VAL A 18 18.55 16.87 14.08
CA VAL A 18 17.94 17.05 12.75
C VAL A 18 17.55 15.71 12.11
N PRO A 19 18.40 14.67 12.05
CA PRO A 19 17.96 13.40 11.48
C PRO A 19 16.93 12.68 12.34
N ILE A 20 17.00 12.75 13.68
CA ILE A 20 15.95 12.19 14.54
C ILE A 20 14.60 12.87 14.28
N TRP A 21 14.59 14.20 14.18
CA TRP A 21 13.39 14.97 13.86
C TRP A 21 12.88 14.67 12.45
N LEU A 22 13.78 14.56 11.47
CA LEU A 22 13.41 14.20 10.09
C LEU A 22 12.75 12.82 10.07
N ILE A 23 13.35 11.82 10.74
CA ILE A 23 12.79 10.49 10.89
C ILE A 23 11.41 10.56 11.55
N LEU A 24 11.23 11.33 12.62
CA LEU A 24 9.95 11.48 13.32
C LEU A 24 8.90 12.21 12.49
N HIS A 25 9.26 13.30 11.81
CA HIS A 25 8.38 14.09 10.97
C HIS A 25 7.89 13.28 9.77
N TYR A 26 8.80 12.55 9.13
CA TYR A 26 8.46 11.67 8.02
C TYR A 26 7.76 10.40 8.50
N ARG A 27 8.08 9.87 9.69
CA ARG A 27 7.30 8.79 10.32
C ARG A 27 5.89 9.23 10.63
N SER A 28 5.66 10.44 11.13
CA SER A 28 4.32 10.95 11.44
C SER A 28 3.47 11.08 10.19
N ARG A 29 4.05 11.63 9.10
CA ARG A 29 3.38 11.69 7.79
C ARG A 29 3.14 10.31 7.17
N ARG A 30 4.01 9.34 7.44
CA ARG A 30 3.84 7.94 7.04
C ARG A 30 3.04 7.12 8.04
N ALA A 31 2.74 7.59 9.25
CA ALA A 31 2.00 6.84 10.26
C ALA A 31 0.48 6.91 10.03
N SER A 32 0.02 7.85 9.20
CA SER A 32 -1.25 7.71 8.47
C SER A 32 -1.26 6.52 7.50
N THR A 33 -0.11 5.88 7.26
CA THR A 33 0.09 4.64 6.49
C THR A 33 1.03 3.71 7.27
N SER A 34 0.59 3.33 8.48
CA SER A 34 1.00 2.15 9.25
C SER A 34 2.39 1.54 8.91
N PRO A 35 3.41 1.63 9.79
CA PRO A 35 4.70 0.97 9.59
C PRO A 35 4.62 -0.57 9.45
N THR A 36 3.48 -1.15 9.81
CA THR A 36 3.16 -2.58 9.67
C THR A 36 2.93 -2.99 8.20
N GLU A 37 2.61 -2.05 7.31
CA GLU A 37 2.38 -2.31 5.88
C GLU A 37 3.67 -2.46 5.07
N MET A 38 4.85 -2.25 5.65
CA MET A 38 6.10 -2.52 4.91
C MET A 38 6.39 -4.02 4.74
N VAL A 39 5.73 -4.88 5.53
CA VAL A 39 5.77 -6.35 5.39
C VAL A 39 4.45 -6.93 4.85
N GLY A 40 3.32 -6.22 5.01
CA GLY A 40 2.00 -6.66 4.51
C GLY A 40 1.38 -5.80 3.40
N GLY A 41 2.06 -4.77 2.90
CA GLY A 41 1.52 -3.80 1.94
C GLY A 41 1.64 -4.22 0.48
N ALA A 42 2.47 -5.22 0.17
CA ALA A 42 2.38 -5.92 -1.11
C ALA A 42 1.05 -6.70 -1.22
N ASP A 43 0.48 -7.12 -0.08
CA ASP A 43 -0.72 -7.93 -0.06
C ASP A 43 -1.99 -7.09 -0.25
N GLY A 44 -1.96 -5.78 -0.01
CA GLY A 44 -3.15 -4.91 -0.13
C GLY A 44 -3.66 -4.82 -1.57
N GLU A 45 -2.77 -4.48 -2.50
CA GLU A 45 -3.08 -4.39 -3.93
C GLU A 45 -3.43 -5.78 -4.49
N VAL A 46 -2.69 -6.82 -4.10
CA VAL A 46 -2.98 -8.20 -4.50
C VAL A 46 -4.32 -8.68 -3.96
N THR A 47 -4.67 -8.32 -2.72
CA THR A 47 -5.96 -8.66 -2.10
C THR A 47 -7.12 -7.95 -2.78
N GLU A 48 -6.94 -6.68 -3.15
CA GLU A 48 -7.95 -5.92 -3.88
C GLU A 48 -8.19 -6.49 -5.29
N LEU A 49 -7.11 -6.84 -5.99
CA LEU A 49 -7.18 -7.54 -7.29
C LEU A 49 -7.87 -8.91 -7.13
N TRP A 50 -7.56 -9.66 -6.08
CA TRP A 50 -8.21 -10.94 -5.78
C TRP A 50 -9.70 -10.79 -5.51
N GLN A 51 -10.11 -9.80 -4.71
CA GLN A 51 -11.53 -9.51 -4.45
C GLN A 51 -12.25 -9.10 -5.73
N THR A 52 -11.60 -8.30 -6.58
CA THR A 52 -12.14 -7.89 -7.87
C THR A 52 -12.33 -9.09 -8.80
N ALA A 53 -11.33 -9.97 -8.91
CA ALA A 53 -11.41 -11.20 -9.69
C ALA A 53 -12.56 -12.10 -9.19
N ARG A 54 -12.72 -12.24 -7.86
CA ARG A 54 -13.80 -13.02 -7.25
C ARG A 54 -15.18 -12.48 -7.62
N ARG A 55 -15.36 -11.15 -7.56
CA ARG A 55 -16.61 -10.48 -7.94
C ARG A 55 -16.91 -10.68 -9.43
N MET A 56 -15.90 -10.64 -10.29
CA MET A 56 -16.07 -10.90 -11.72
C MET A 56 -16.48 -12.34 -11.99
N GLU A 57 -15.89 -13.32 -11.28
CA GLU A 57 -16.26 -14.73 -11.38
C GLU A 57 -17.73 -14.97 -11.03
N GLU A 58 -18.22 -14.39 -9.94
CA GLU A 58 -19.64 -14.51 -9.52
C GLU A 58 -20.60 -13.91 -10.56
N ARG A 59 -20.22 -12.79 -11.18
CA ARG A 59 -21.00 -12.17 -12.26
C ARG A 59 -21.02 -13.04 -13.50
N ILE A 60 -19.89 -13.62 -13.90
CA ILE A 60 -19.82 -14.53 -15.05
C ILE A 60 -20.70 -15.74 -14.82
N ARG A 61 -20.63 -16.37 -13.64
CA ARG A 61 -21.51 -17.51 -13.30
C ARG A 61 -22.99 -17.14 -13.36
N THR A 62 -23.34 -15.94 -12.91
CA THR A 62 -24.72 -15.43 -12.99
C THR A 62 -25.15 -15.23 -14.45
N LEU A 63 -24.27 -14.66 -15.27
CA LEU A 63 -24.52 -14.47 -16.70
C LEU A 63 -24.63 -15.80 -17.45
N GLU A 64 -23.77 -16.79 -17.13
CA GLU A 64 -23.88 -18.15 -17.68
C GLU A 64 -25.21 -18.78 -17.31
N ARG A 65 -25.67 -18.63 -16.06
CA ARG A 65 -26.96 -19.16 -15.62
C ARG A 65 -28.14 -18.51 -16.34
N ILE A 66 -28.07 -17.20 -16.58
CA ILE A 66 -29.11 -16.49 -17.35
C ILE A 66 -29.06 -16.93 -18.80
N LEU A 67 -27.86 -17.00 -19.40
CA LEU A 67 -27.69 -17.37 -20.80
C LEU A 67 -28.10 -18.83 -21.07
N ASP A 68 -27.84 -19.74 -20.13
CA ASP A 68 -28.34 -21.12 -20.20
C ASP A 68 -29.87 -21.19 -20.08
N ALA A 69 -30.50 -20.28 -19.32
CA ALA A 69 -31.96 -20.21 -19.19
C ALA A 69 -32.64 -19.55 -20.41
N ASP A 70 -32.02 -18.53 -21.00
CA ASP A 70 -32.60 -17.72 -22.08
C ASP A 70 -32.24 -18.28 -23.47
N THR A 71 -31.09 -18.95 -23.61
CA THR A 71 -30.64 -19.57 -24.87
C THR A 71 -29.98 -20.92 -24.59
N PRO A 72 -30.76 -21.99 -24.37
CA PRO A 72 -30.21 -23.33 -24.22
C PRO A 72 -29.41 -23.70 -25.48
N ASN A 73 -28.14 -24.10 -25.32
CA ASN A 73 -27.19 -24.50 -26.37
C ASN A 73 -26.31 -23.39 -27.02
N TRP A 74 -26.16 -22.22 -26.40
CA TRP A 74 -25.24 -21.18 -26.89
C TRP A 74 -23.77 -21.62 -27.00
N ARG A 75 -23.31 -22.54 -26.13
CA ARG A 75 -21.93 -23.07 -26.11
C ARG A 75 -21.58 -23.92 -27.34
N GLY A 76 -22.56 -24.37 -28.13
CA GLY A 76 -22.32 -25.13 -29.35
C GLY A 76 -22.05 -24.27 -30.60
N ARG A 77 -22.01 -22.93 -30.47
CA ARG A 77 -21.80 -21.99 -31.58
C ARG A 77 -20.39 -21.41 -31.66
N ILE A 78 -19.47 -21.86 -30.80
CA ILE A 78 -18.01 -21.64 -30.90
C ILE A 78 -17.37 -22.74 -31.72
#